data_AF-A0A9D2GJA2-F1
#
_entry.id   AF-A0A9D2GJA2-F1
#
_cell.length_a   1.000
_cell.length_b   1.000
_cell.length_c   1.000
_cell.angle_alpha   90.00
_cell.angle_beta   90.00
_cell.angle_gamma   90.00
#
_symmetry.space_group_name_H-M   'P 1'
#
loop_
_entity.id
_entity.type
_entity.pdbx_description
1 polymer ?
#
loop_
_entity_poly.entity_id
_entity_poly.type
_entity_poly.pdbx_seq_one_letter_code
_entity_poly.pdbx_strand_id
1 'polypeptide(L)'
;MCDDLDMKIVGDGPFAEPTETSQADADTAEFAREKESGLLDKAKELGRRMVEEFRRADGQFAFGADGEEDSLLAIQRQILLAFVVTVGVERFCVSRLTAQTARQSFYNCLKDQSPALYEEVGGGGAFSFYYLAYRRGGEVERRMGQTFAMLCARDGDPVYQELGEALYCWFLSVVEQKARELGVGK
;
A
#
# COMPACT_ATOMS: atom_id res chain seq x y z
N MET A 1 -61.18 15.92 -27.43
CA MET A 1 -61.52 14.52 -27.14
C MET A 1 -60.23 13.73 -27.27
N CYS A 2 -59.58 13.47 -26.14
CA CYS A 2 -58.49 12.52 -26.03
C CYS A 2 -58.99 11.48 -25.04
N ASP A 3 -59.36 10.31 -25.52
CA ASP A 3 -59.79 9.20 -24.69
C ASP A 3 -58.56 8.46 -24.15
N ASP A 4 -58.53 8.33 -22.83
CA ASP A 4 -57.74 7.39 -22.05
C ASP A 4 -58.03 5.96 -22.54
N LEU A 5 -57.02 5.31 -23.11
CA LEU A 5 -57.02 3.86 -23.24
C LEU A 5 -56.18 3.28 -22.09
N ASP A 6 -56.90 2.93 -21.02
CA ASP A 6 -56.51 2.05 -19.94
C ASP A 6 -55.78 0.80 -20.48
N MET A 7 -54.49 0.68 -20.17
CA MET A 7 -53.77 -0.58 -20.31
C MET A 7 -53.55 -1.19 -18.93
N LYS A 8 -54.38 -2.18 -18.59
CA LYS A 8 -54.13 -3.09 -17.47
C LYS A 8 -52.89 -3.93 -17.77
N ILE A 9 -51.89 -3.88 -16.90
CA ILE A 9 -50.87 -4.93 -16.80
C ILE A 9 -50.83 -5.41 -15.36
N VAL A 10 -51.53 -6.51 -15.11
CA VAL A 10 -51.23 -7.43 -14.01
C VAL A 10 -50.21 -8.41 -14.57
N GLY A 11 -49.05 -8.51 -13.92
CA GLY A 11 -48.01 -9.45 -14.28
C GLY A 11 -46.98 -9.54 -13.17
N ASP A 12 -47.20 -10.45 -12.23
CA ASP A 12 -46.13 -11.01 -11.40
C ASP A 12 -45.11 -11.73 -12.31
N GLY A 13 -43.88 -11.21 -12.35
CA GLY A 13 -42.72 -11.78 -13.04
C GLY A 13 -41.93 -10.76 -13.89
N PRO A 14 -40.73 -11.07 -14.38
CA PRO A 14 -39.54 -11.60 -13.69
C PRO A 14 -38.72 -10.49 -12.99
N PHE A 15 -39.30 -9.30 -12.78
CA PHE A 15 -38.70 -8.19 -12.04
C PHE A 15 -38.92 -8.32 -10.53
N ALA A 16 -38.68 -9.50 -9.96
CA ALA A 16 -38.33 -9.53 -8.56
C ALA A 16 -36.99 -8.78 -8.48
N GLU A 17 -36.99 -7.55 -7.96
CA GLU A 17 -35.75 -6.84 -7.70
C GLU A 17 -34.85 -7.78 -6.90
N PRO A 18 -33.69 -8.18 -7.46
CA PRO A 18 -32.69 -8.81 -6.63
C PRO A 18 -32.40 -7.77 -5.55
N THR A 19 -32.71 -8.09 -4.30
CA THR A 19 -32.21 -7.33 -3.16
C THR A 19 -30.72 -7.63 -3.02
N GLU A 20 -29.96 -7.45 -4.11
CA GLU A 20 -28.53 -7.35 -4.10
C GLU A 20 -28.25 -5.97 -3.53
N THR A 21 -27.95 -5.93 -2.24
CA THR A 21 -27.31 -4.77 -1.62
C THR A 21 -26.19 -4.34 -2.56
N SER A 22 -26.34 -3.16 -3.16
CA SER A 22 -25.36 -2.65 -4.11
C SER A 22 -23.99 -2.66 -3.42
N GLN A 23 -22.90 -2.98 -4.15
CA GLN A 23 -21.55 -2.84 -3.60
C GLN A 23 -21.34 -1.45 -3.00
N ALA A 24 -22.00 -0.42 -3.54
CA ALA A 24 -21.99 0.94 -2.99
C ALA A 24 -22.64 1.04 -1.60
N ASP A 25 -23.71 0.28 -1.33
CA ASP A 25 -24.39 0.25 -0.02
C ASP A 25 -23.56 -0.54 1.00
N ALA A 26 -22.90 -1.62 0.55
CA ALA A 26 -21.96 -2.38 1.38
C ALA A 26 -20.72 -1.55 1.75
N ASP A 27 -20.12 -0.82 0.79
CA ASP A 27 -18.98 0.07 1.01
C ASP A 27 -19.36 1.25 1.93
N THR A 28 -20.58 1.78 1.80
CA THR A 28 -21.09 2.86 2.66
C THR A 28 -21.30 2.38 4.11
N ALA A 29 -21.80 1.16 4.30
CA ALA A 29 -21.98 0.56 5.61
C ALA A 29 -20.62 0.18 6.26
N GLU A 30 -19.65 -0.31 5.49
CA GLU A 30 -18.27 -0.53 5.94
C GLU A 30 -17.63 0.79 6.37
N PHE A 31 -17.77 1.84 5.56
CA PHE A 31 -17.26 3.18 5.88
C PHE A 31 -17.85 3.75 7.17
N ALA A 32 -19.18 3.63 7.35
CA ALA A 32 -19.84 4.11 8.56
C ALA A 32 -19.34 3.38 9.81
N ARG A 33 -19.23 2.04 9.76
CA ARG A 33 -18.74 1.21 10.87
C ARG A 33 -17.28 1.50 11.20
N GLU A 34 -16.42 1.64 10.18
CA GLU A 34 -15.00 1.91 10.41
C GLU A 34 -14.75 3.32 10.94
N LYS A 35 -15.52 4.30 10.47
CA LYS A 35 -15.49 5.67 11.00
C LYS A 35 -15.94 5.73 12.46
N GLU A 36 -17.00 5.00 12.81
CA GLU A 36 -17.49 4.91 14.20
C GLU A 36 -16.51 4.16 15.11
N SER A 37 -15.76 3.18 14.58
CA SER A 37 -14.77 2.41 15.35
C SER A 37 -13.44 3.13 15.61
N GLY A 38 -13.18 4.26 14.94
CA GLY A 38 -11.91 4.99 15.00
C GLY A 38 -10.75 4.30 14.26
N LEU A 39 -10.99 3.18 13.57
CA LEU A 39 -9.96 2.44 12.83
C LEU A 39 -9.37 3.27 11.68
N LEU A 40 -10.15 4.16 11.07
CA LEU A 40 -9.65 5.03 10.00
C LEU A 40 -8.58 6.01 10.49
N ASP A 41 -8.73 6.57 11.69
CA ASP A 41 -7.72 7.48 12.24
C ASP A 41 -6.46 6.73 12.65
N LYS A 42 -6.60 5.52 13.18
CA LYS A 42 -5.46 4.64 13.44
C LYS A 42 -4.76 4.20 12.15
N ALA A 43 -5.51 3.97 11.07
CA ALA A 43 -4.95 3.67 9.76
C ALA A 43 -4.19 4.88 9.19
N LYS A 44 -4.71 6.10 9.32
CA LYS A 44 -3.95 7.31 8.97
C LYS A 44 -2.66 7.40 9.75
N GLU A 45 -2.71 7.13 11.06
CA GLU A 45 -1.54 7.13 11.93
C GLU A 45 -0.53 6.05 11.54
N LEU A 46 -0.97 4.85 11.12
CA LEU A 46 -0.07 3.82 10.57
C LEU A 46 0.73 4.39 9.40
N GLY A 47 0.04 4.98 8.41
CA GLY A 47 0.72 5.58 7.25
C GLY A 47 1.72 6.66 7.62
N ARG A 48 1.37 7.52 8.60
CA ARG A 48 2.25 8.58 9.10
C ARG A 48 3.47 8.01 9.82
N ARG A 49 3.29 7.00 10.68
CA ARG A 49 4.39 6.33 11.38
C ARG A 49 5.34 5.64 10.41
N MET A 50 4.84 5.01 9.35
CA MET A 50 5.74 4.39 8.36
C MET A 50 6.67 5.40 7.67
N VAL A 51 6.31 6.68 7.56
CA VAL A 51 7.23 7.74 7.09
C VAL A 51 8.26 8.06 8.18
N GLU A 52 7.84 8.14 9.44
CA GLU A 52 8.69 8.49 10.59
C GLU A 52 9.73 7.40 10.93
N GLU A 53 9.38 6.11 10.84
CA GLU A 53 10.23 4.98 11.25
C GLU A 53 11.60 4.95 10.54
N PHE A 54 11.67 5.47 9.31
CA PHE A 54 12.89 5.41 8.49
C PHE A 54 13.56 6.78 8.33
N ARG A 55 13.08 7.77 9.09
CA ARG A 55 13.59 9.13 9.09
C ARG A 55 14.64 9.29 10.20
N ARG A 56 15.75 9.96 9.90
CA ARG A 56 16.74 10.39 10.88
C ARG A 56 16.19 11.52 11.77
N ALA A 57 16.92 11.79 12.83
CA ALA A 57 16.70 12.94 13.70
C ALA A 57 16.81 14.29 12.94
N ASP A 58 17.67 14.37 11.91
CA ASP A 58 17.82 15.55 11.04
C ASP A 58 16.70 15.71 10.00
N GLY A 59 15.79 14.73 9.93
CA GLY A 59 14.65 14.72 9.04
C GLY A 59 14.90 14.19 7.63
N GLN A 60 16.09 13.68 7.35
CA GLN A 60 16.37 12.98 6.12
C GLN A 60 15.93 11.52 6.23
N PHE A 61 15.53 10.92 5.11
CA PHE A 61 15.35 9.47 5.06
C PHE A 61 16.71 8.80 5.08
N ALA A 62 16.89 7.94 6.08
CA ALA A 62 18.20 7.54 6.58
C ALA A 62 18.55 6.07 6.32
N PHE A 63 17.64 5.36 5.66
CA PHE A 63 17.64 3.92 5.74
C PHE A 63 18.76 3.32 4.86
N GLY A 64 19.83 2.85 5.53
CA GLY A 64 21.01 2.25 4.90
C GLY A 64 22.29 3.09 4.94
N ALA A 65 22.22 4.37 5.31
CA ALA A 65 23.37 5.26 5.16
C ALA A 65 24.41 5.06 6.28
N ASP A 66 25.34 4.13 6.05
CA ASP A 66 26.61 4.01 6.76
C ASP A 66 27.71 4.69 5.91
N GLY A 67 28.17 5.88 6.29
CA GLY A 67 29.29 6.56 5.61
C GLY A 67 29.01 6.96 4.15
N GLU A 68 30.01 6.79 3.26
CA GLU A 68 29.94 7.02 1.80
C GLU A 68 29.12 5.92 1.10
N GLU A 69 27.82 5.82 1.38
CA GLU A 69 26.94 4.94 0.62
C GLU A 69 26.69 5.51 -0.79
N ASP A 70 26.68 4.64 -1.81
CA ASP A 70 26.33 5.00 -3.19
C ASP A 70 24.92 5.63 -3.22
N SER A 71 24.78 6.81 -3.82
CA SER A 71 23.51 7.52 -3.90
C SER A 71 22.42 6.70 -4.58
N LEU A 72 22.79 5.81 -5.52
CA LEU A 72 21.88 4.87 -6.15
C LEU A 72 21.36 3.82 -5.16
N LEU A 73 22.23 3.28 -4.31
CA LEU A 73 21.82 2.30 -3.30
C LEU A 73 20.84 2.94 -2.30
N ALA A 74 21.15 4.15 -1.84
CA ALA A 74 20.29 4.89 -0.91
C ALA A 74 18.88 5.13 -1.49
N ILE A 75 18.76 5.58 -2.74
CA ILE A 75 17.46 5.81 -3.36
C ILE A 75 16.69 4.49 -3.59
N GLN A 76 17.36 3.41 -4.02
CA GLN A 76 16.68 2.13 -4.24
C GLN A 76 16.13 1.51 -2.94
N ARG A 77 16.80 1.72 -1.80
CA ARG A 77 16.27 1.33 -0.49
C ARG A 77 15.00 2.08 -0.14
N GLN A 78 14.96 3.39 -0.37
CA GLN A 78 13.79 4.23 -0.11
C GLN A 78 12.61 3.85 -1.01
N ILE A 79 12.87 3.53 -2.28
CA ILE A 79 11.85 3.05 -3.21
C ILE A 79 11.32 1.67 -2.75
N LEU A 80 12.21 0.73 -2.37
CA LEU A 80 11.81 -0.57 -1.83
C LEU A 80 10.94 -0.41 -0.58
N LEU A 81 11.29 0.49 0.33
CA LEU A 81 10.50 0.81 1.51
C LEU A 81 9.07 1.25 1.12
N ALA A 82 8.94 2.25 0.25
CA ALA A 82 7.64 2.77 -0.16
C ALA A 82 6.79 1.67 -0.82
N PHE A 83 7.44 0.79 -1.58
CA PHE A 83 6.77 -0.38 -2.16
C PHE A 83 6.28 -1.35 -1.09
N VAL A 84 7.13 -1.68 -0.11
CA VAL A 84 6.77 -2.60 0.99
C VAL A 84 5.65 -2.04 1.84
N VAL A 85 5.63 -0.74 2.14
CA VAL A 85 4.51 -0.11 2.84
C VAL A 85 3.22 -0.29 2.04
N THR A 86 3.27 -0.08 0.72
CA THR A 86 2.10 -0.20 -0.15
C THR A 86 1.49 -1.60 -0.14
N VAL A 87 2.30 -2.64 -0.35
CA VAL A 87 1.80 -4.02 -0.36
C VAL A 87 1.57 -4.59 1.04
N GLY A 88 2.33 -4.10 2.03
CA GLY A 88 2.26 -4.52 3.42
C GLY A 88 0.96 -4.09 4.09
N VAL A 89 0.52 -2.84 3.90
CA VAL A 89 -0.77 -2.38 4.47
C VAL A 89 -1.95 -3.13 3.85
N GLU A 90 -1.89 -3.46 2.56
CA GLU A 90 -2.92 -4.30 1.91
C GLU A 90 -2.95 -5.73 2.49
N ARG A 91 -1.78 -6.27 2.82
CA ARG A 91 -1.64 -7.61 3.39
C ARG A 91 -2.13 -7.67 4.85
N PHE A 92 -1.70 -6.72 5.67
CA PHE A 92 -1.84 -6.81 7.12
C PHE A 92 -3.02 -6.06 7.70
N CYS A 93 -3.54 -5.01 7.05
CA CYS A 93 -4.70 -4.30 7.59
C CYS A 93 -5.96 -5.16 7.58
N VAL A 94 -6.84 -4.95 8.57
CA VAL A 94 -8.08 -5.73 8.78
C VAL A 94 -9.06 -5.64 7.62
N SER A 95 -9.10 -4.50 6.92
CA SER A 95 -10.02 -4.23 5.84
C SER A 95 -9.36 -3.50 4.67
N ARG A 96 -10.06 -3.47 3.53
CA ARG A 96 -9.59 -2.72 2.35
C ARG A 96 -9.60 -1.22 2.62
N LEU A 97 -10.61 -0.72 3.33
CA LEU A 97 -10.73 0.69 3.63
C LEU A 97 -9.64 1.19 4.58
N THR A 98 -9.30 0.43 5.63
CA THR A 98 -8.14 0.74 6.50
C THR A 98 -6.81 0.68 5.74
N ALA A 99 -6.60 -0.33 4.87
CA ALA A 99 -5.41 -0.40 4.02
C ALA A 99 -5.28 0.82 3.10
N GLN A 100 -6.36 1.19 2.39
CA GLN A 100 -6.38 2.34 1.49
C GLN A 100 -6.13 3.65 2.24
N THR A 101 -6.74 3.80 3.42
CA THR A 101 -6.56 4.98 4.28
C THR A 101 -5.11 5.11 4.75
N ALA A 102 -4.49 4.01 5.19
CA ALA A 102 -3.09 4.00 5.60
C ALA A 102 -2.16 4.33 4.44
N ARG A 103 -2.38 3.71 3.26
CA ARG A 103 -1.59 4.00 2.06
C ARG A 103 -1.69 5.46 1.63
N GLN A 104 -2.90 6.03 1.60
CA GLN A 104 -3.09 7.42 1.22
C GLN A 104 -2.41 8.36 2.20
N SER A 105 -2.54 8.09 3.51
CA SER A 105 -1.85 8.86 4.55
C SER A 105 -0.33 8.80 4.39
N PHE A 106 0.23 7.61 4.14
CA PHE A 106 1.65 7.42 3.86
C PHE A 106 2.12 8.29 2.70
N TYR A 107 1.44 8.22 1.54
CA TYR A 107 1.83 8.98 0.35
C TYR A 107 1.67 10.49 0.51
N ASN A 108 0.61 10.95 1.18
CA ASN A 108 0.44 12.37 1.49
C ASN A 108 1.59 12.86 2.38
N CYS A 109 1.91 12.10 3.42
CA CYS A 109 2.99 12.43 4.35
C CYS A 109 4.37 12.39 3.66
N LEU A 110 4.60 11.42 2.77
CA LEU A 110 5.81 11.32 1.95
C LEU A 110 5.95 12.52 1.01
N LYS A 111 4.85 12.93 0.35
CA LYS A 111 4.82 14.10 -0.53
C LYS A 111 5.16 15.40 0.21
N ASP A 112 4.64 15.57 1.42
CA ASP A 112 4.88 16.77 2.22
C ASP A 112 6.31 16.82 2.78
N GLN A 113 6.85 15.68 3.20
CA GLN A 113 8.15 15.61 3.88
C GLN A 113 9.34 15.36 2.95
N SER A 114 9.14 14.64 1.84
CA SER A 114 10.17 14.36 0.85
C SER A 114 9.57 14.33 -0.57
N PRO A 115 9.27 15.52 -1.14
CA PRO A 115 8.69 15.62 -2.49
C PRO A 115 9.55 14.91 -3.55
N ALA A 116 10.87 14.99 -3.44
CA ALA A 116 11.78 14.33 -4.38
C ALA A 116 11.61 12.80 -4.38
N LEU A 117 11.53 12.18 -3.20
CA LEU A 117 11.30 10.74 -3.09
C LEU A 117 9.89 10.37 -3.56
N TYR A 118 8.88 11.19 -3.28
CA TYR A 118 7.53 10.98 -3.80
C TYR A 118 7.49 10.97 -5.33
N GLU A 119 8.19 11.91 -5.99
CA GLU A 119 8.30 11.95 -7.45
C GLU A 119 9.09 10.75 -8.00
N GLU A 120 10.17 10.31 -7.36
CA GLU A 120 10.91 9.11 -7.76
C GLU A 120 10.04 7.84 -7.67
N VAL A 121 9.22 7.72 -6.62
CA VAL A 121 8.27 6.62 -6.45
C VAL A 121 7.14 6.68 -7.49
N GLY A 122 6.64 7.88 -7.81
CA GLY A 122 5.53 8.07 -8.74
C GLY A 122 5.91 8.07 -10.23
N GLY A 123 7.11 8.55 -10.57
CA GLY A 123 7.61 8.70 -11.93
C GLY A 123 8.62 7.62 -12.36
N GLY A 124 9.20 6.89 -11.41
CA GLY A 124 10.22 5.88 -11.67
C GLY A 124 9.67 4.51 -12.09
N GLY A 125 10.39 3.82 -13.00
CA GLY A 125 10.07 2.45 -13.41
C GLY A 125 10.29 1.38 -12.34
N ALA A 126 11.02 1.71 -11.26
CA ALA A 126 11.42 0.78 -10.20
C ALA A 126 10.22 0.11 -9.50
N PHE A 127 9.15 0.87 -9.20
CA PHE A 127 7.93 0.33 -8.62
C PHE A 127 7.29 -0.78 -9.48
N SER A 128 7.35 -0.62 -10.80
CA SER A 128 6.79 -1.60 -11.73
C SER A 128 7.56 -2.93 -11.67
N PHE A 129 8.89 -2.88 -11.56
CA PHE A 129 9.70 -4.08 -11.38
C PHE A 129 9.40 -4.81 -10.08
N TYR A 130 9.26 -4.08 -8.97
CA TYR A 130 8.86 -4.68 -7.70
C TYR A 130 7.44 -5.30 -7.76
N TYR A 131 6.48 -4.64 -8.41
CA TYR A 131 5.16 -5.24 -8.63
C TYR A 131 5.21 -6.51 -9.48
N LEU A 132 6.05 -6.55 -10.52
CA LEU A 132 6.26 -7.75 -11.33
C LEU A 132 6.86 -8.89 -10.49
N ALA A 133 7.86 -8.59 -9.66
CA ALA A 133 8.47 -9.56 -8.75
C ALA A 133 7.44 -10.11 -7.74
N TYR A 134 6.64 -9.22 -7.15
CA TYR A 134 5.59 -9.55 -6.18
C TYR A 134 4.49 -10.44 -6.77
N ARG A 135 3.95 -10.04 -7.94
CA ARG A 135 2.79 -10.70 -8.55
C ARG A 135 3.09 -12.08 -9.12
N ARG A 136 4.34 -12.35 -9.53
CA ARG A 136 4.71 -13.65 -10.08
C ARG A 136 4.55 -14.81 -9.08
N GLY A 137 4.52 -14.53 -7.77
CA GLY A 137 4.27 -15.53 -6.70
C GLY A 137 5.39 -16.57 -6.53
N GLY A 138 5.58 -17.09 -5.31
CA GLY A 138 6.67 -18.01 -4.95
C GLY A 138 8.05 -17.32 -4.88
N GLU A 139 8.82 -17.61 -3.82
CA GLU A 139 10.13 -16.99 -3.52
C GLU A 139 10.10 -15.45 -3.67
N VAL A 140 9.08 -14.78 -3.11
CA VAL A 140 8.89 -13.33 -3.28
C VAL A 140 10.07 -12.57 -2.70
N GLU A 141 10.51 -12.96 -1.51
CA GLU A 141 11.63 -12.39 -0.77
C GLU A 141 12.90 -12.40 -1.63
N ARG A 142 13.26 -13.56 -2.18
CA ARG A 142 14.41 -13.72 -3.08
C ARG A 142 14.31 -12.88 -4.33
N ARG A 143 13.13 -12.81 -4.95
CA ARG A 143 12.90 -11.98 -6.15
C ARG A 143 12.96 -10.49 -5.87
N MET A 144 12.56 -10.07 -4.66
CA MET A 144 12.76 -8.69 -4.21
C MET A 144 14.24 -8.37 -4.13
N GLY A 145 15.04 -9.28 -3.55
CA GLY A 145 16.50 -9.18 -3.55
C GLY A 145 17.11 -9.04 -4.95
N GLN A 146 16.74 -9.92 -5.88
CA GLN A 146 17.18 -9.86 -7.29
C GLN A 146 16.81 -8.54 -7.97
N THR A 147 15.56 -8.10 -7.78
CA THR A 147 15.08 -6.84 -8.36
C THR A 147 15.83 -5.64 -7.78
N PHE A 148 16.06 -5.65 -6.47
CA PHE A 148 16.82 -4.61 -5.79
C PHE A 148 18.27 -4.52 -6.30
N ALA A 149 18.96 -5.66 -6.42
CA ALA A 149 20.31 -5.71 -6.97
C ALA A 149 20.38 -5.18 -8.40
N MET A 150 19.43 -5.58 -9.26
CA MET A 150 19.31 -5.07 -10.62
C MET A 150 19.12 -3.54 -10.65
N LEU A 151 18.21 -3.01 -9.82
CA LEU A 151 17.94 -1.57 -9.74
C LEU A 151 19.12 -0.76 -9.16
N CYS A 152 19.98 -1.41 -8.37
CA CYS A 152 21.25 -0.84 -7.91
C CYS A 152 22.37 -0.94 -8.95
N ALA A 153 22.09 -1.38 -10.19
CA ALA A 153 23.10 -1.68 -11.22
C ALA A 153 24.14 -2.74 -10.79
N ARG A 154 23.72 -3.68 -9.94
CA ARG A 154 24.49 -4.80 -9.40
C ARG A 154 23.80 -6.13 -9.71
N ASP A 155 23.25 -6.26 -10.90
CA ASP A 155 22.53 -7.46 -11.31
C ASP A 155 23.42 -8.71 -11.17
N GLY A 156 22.86 -9.78 -10.61
CA GLY A 156 23.60 -11.01 -10.31
C GLY A 156 24.51 -10.97 -9.08
N ASP A 157 24.73 -9.81 -8.42
CA ASP A 157 25.58 -9.71 -7.23
C ASP A 157 24.88 -10.32 -5.99
N PRO A 158 25.42 -11.41 -5.39
CA PRO A 158 24.79 -12.06 -4.26
C PRO A 158 24.64 -11.15 -3.03
N VAL A 159 25.58 -10.22 -2.81
CA VAL A 159 25.56 -9.34 -1.63
C VAL A 159 24.37 -8.39 -1.71
N TYR A 160 24.13 -7.79 -2.88
CA TYR A 160 22.99 -6.90 -3.07
C TYR A 160 21.65 -7.65 -3.10
N GLN A 161 21.65 -8.91 -3.55
CA GLN A 161 20.46 -9.76 -3.51
C GLN A 161 20.06 -10.10 -2.08
N GLU A 162 21.00 -10.60 -1.28
CA GLU A 162 20.77 -10.90 0.14
C GLU A 162 20.38 -9.65 0.92
N LEU A 163 21.03 -8.51 0.62
CA LEU A 163 20.65 -7.22 1.20
C LEU A 163 19.19 -6.87 0.86
N GLY A 164 18.81 -6.84 -0.42
CA GLY A 164 17.46 -6.49 -0.81
C GLY A 164 16.39 -7.43 -0.24
N GLU A 165 16.70 -8.72 -0.13
CA GLU A 165 15.85 -9.72 0.51
C GLU A 165 15.68 -9.43 2.02
N ALA A 166 16.79 -9.20 2.73
CA ALA A 166 16.77 -8.87 4.16
C ALA A 166 15.99 -7.57 4.42
N LEU A 167 16.20 -6.54 3.58
CA LEU A 167 15.47 -5.28 3.68
C LEU A 167 13.97 -5.47 3.46
N TYR A 168 13.59 -6.23 2.44
CA TYR A 168 12.18 -6.54 2.18
C TYR A 168 11.51 -7.21 3.38
N CYS A 169 12.14 -8.26 3.92
CA CYS A 169 11.61 -9.00 5.07
C CYS A 169 11.50 -8.12 6.31
N TRP A 170 12.53 -7.32 6.57
CA TRP A 170 12.57 -6.43 7.73
C TRP A 170 11.51 -5.33 7.63
N PHE A 171 11.41 -4.63 6.50
CA PHE A 171 10.37 -3.62 6.28
C PHE A 171 8.96 -4.22 6.43
N LEU A 172 8.74 -5.41 5.89
CA LEU A 172 7.44 -6.08 5.96
C LEU A 172 7.08 -6.39 7.42
N SER A 173 8.05 -6.83 8.21
CA SER A 173 7.89 -7.09 9.64
C SER A 173 7.55 -5.81 10.42
N VAL A 174 8.18 -4.67 10.07
CA VAL A 174 7.86 -3.37 10.68
C VAL A 174 6.42 -2.96 10.38
N VAL A 175 5.97 -3.09 9.12
CA VAL A 175 4.58 -2.75 8.75
C VAL A 175 3.58 -3.61 9.53
N GLU A 176 3.83 -4.92 9.61
CA GLU A 176 2.99 -5.85 10.37
C GLU A 176 2.92 -5.49 11.85
N GLN A 177 4.08 -5.24 12.48
CA GLN A 177 4.16 -4.85 13.88
C GLN A 177 3.37 -3.57 14.15
N LYS A 178 3.57 -2.51 13.35
CA LYS A 178 2.89 -1.22 13.54
C LYS A 178 1.39 -1.34 13.33
N ALA A 179 0.94 -2.13 12.34
CA ALA A 179 -0.46 -2.40 12.13
C ALA A 179 -1.10 -3.09 13.35
N ARG A 180 -0.42 -4.07 13.95
CA ARG A 180 -0.88 -4.75 15.18
C ARG A 180 -0.90 -3.83 16.39
N GLU A 181 0.16 -3.05 16.62
CA GLU A 181 0.24 -2.09 17.73
C GLU A 181 -0.91 -1.07 17.69
N LEU A 182 -1.31 -0.64 16.50
CA LEU A 182 -2.42 0.28 16.29
C LEU A 182 -3.79 -0.42 16.26
N GLY A 183 -3.84 -1.75 16.35
CA GLY A 183 -5.09 -2.52 16.31
C GLY A 183 -5.83 -2.42 14.97
N VAL A 184 -5.12 -2.09 13.89
CA VAL A 184 -5.62 -2.11 12.52
C VAL A 184 -5.11 -3.32 11.73
N GLY A 185 -4.24 -4.14 12.35
CA GLY A 185 -3.68 -5.37 11.79
C GLY A 185 -4.53 -6.61 12.06
N LYS A 186 -4.48 -7.59 11.16
CA LYS A 186 -5.08 -8.92 11.27
C LYS A 186 -4.31 -9.84 12.23
#